data_AF-A0A8S3IUZ7-F1
#
_entry.id   AF-A0A8S3IUZ7-F1
#
_cell.length_a   1.000
_cell.length_b   1.000
_cell.length_c   1.000
_cell.angle_alpha   90.00
_cell.angle_beta   90.00
_cell.angle_gamma   90.00
#
_symmetry.space_group_name_H-M   'P 1'
#
loop_
_entity.id
_entity.type
_entity.pdbx_description
1 polymer ?
#
loop_
_entity_poly.entity_id
_entity_poly.type
_entity_poly.pdbx_seq_one_letter_code
_entity_poly.pdbx_strand_id
1 'polypeptide(L)'
;MIGKEHPELITVNQVDRIFASMKISSKKSNDFILLFEALGFVANTQPSLFHKHRAQLLHHVSEKQNISAFQCLQQYLVASTIVDEGKSANEHLTILINLLKGNPKMKSDTRTQIFHVCQLIGVMNKQALKSKRTDLMAFKSYSECRLLLDFIDGEKLTEENQEAINRTRQEIAQMEKLVIKTGKDVQNITKVVKRQELS
;
A
#
# COMPACT_ATOMS: atom_id res chain seq x y z
N MET A 1 6.20 5.82 -24.61
CA MET A 1 6.81 4.66 -23.92
C MET A 1 7.92 5.16 -23.00
N ILE A 2 7.55 5.63 -21.81
CA ILE A 2 8.51 5.90 -20.73
C ILE A 2 8.41 4.65 -19.85
N GLY A 3 9.20 3.65 -20.18
CA GLY A 3 9.11 2.32 -19.56
C GLY A 3 10.43 1.59 -19.50
N LYS A 4 11.57 2.29 -19.59
CA LYS A 4 12.89 1.64 -19.63
C LYS A 4 14.00 2.28 -18.80
N GLU A 5 13.76 3.36 -18.06
CA GLU A 5 14.82 4.04 -17.29
C GLU A 5 14.34 4.54 -15.92
N HIS A 6 13.69 3.67 -15.13
CA HIS A 6 13.71 3.85 -13.69
C HIS A 6 14.82 2.96 -13.13
N PRO A 7 15.97 3.50 -12.68
CA PRO A 7 16.85 2.70 -11.84
C PRO A 7 16.05 2.40 -10.58
N GLU A 8 15.86 1.11 -10.29
CA GLU A 8 15.33 0.68 -9.01
C GLU A 8 16.13 1.39 -7.90
N LEU A 9 15.48 2.20 -7.06
CA LEU A 9 16.14 2.89 -5.94
C LEU A 9 16.79 1.86 -5.02
N ILE A 10 16.12 0.72 -4.84
CA ILE A 10 16.64 -0.47 -4.19
C ILE A 10 16.31 -1.69 -5.06
N THR A 11 17.30 -2.57 -5.23
CA THR A 11 17.19 -3.81 -6.01
C THR A 11 16.58 -4.96 -5.20
N VAL A 12 15.98 -5.94 -5.91
CA VAL A 12 15.49 -7.20 -5.30
C VAL A 12 16.55 -7.85 -4.40
N ASN A 13 17.80 -7.92 -4.86
CA ASN A 13 18.90 -8.55 -4.11
C ASN A 13 19.22 -7.83 -2.79
N GLN A 14 19.07 -6.51 -2.74
CA GLN A 14 19.27 -5.74 -1.51
C GLN A 14 18.14 -6.02 -0.52
N VAL A 15 16.89 -6.03 -0.96
CA VAL A 15 15.73 -6.38 -0.11
C VAL A 15 15.89 -7.81 0.42
N ASP A 16 16.28 -8.76 -0.42
CA ASP A 16 16.51 -10.16 -0.02
C ASP A 16 17.56 -10.31 1.07
N ARG A 17 18.69 -9.61 0.91
CA ARG A 17 19.77 -9.63 1.90
C ARG A 17 19.31 -9.06 3.24
N ILE A 18 18.51 -7.99 3.22
CA ILE A 18 17.95 -7.41 4.45
C ILE A 18 17.06 -8.44 5.15
N PHE A 19 16.08 -9.04 4.45
CA PHE A 19 15.20 -10.05 5.04
C PHE A 19 15.95 -11.31 5.49
N ALA A 20 16.98 -11.74 4.75
CA ALA A 20 17.84 -12.86 5.14
C ALA A 20 18.63 -12.54 6.43
N SER A 21 19.16 -11.33 6.56
CA SER A 21 19.87 -10.91 7.77
C SER A 21 18.98 -10.92 9.02
N MET A 22 17.67 -10.64 8.86
CA MET A 22 16.70 -10.70 9.95
C MET A 22 16.43 -12.12 10.45
N LYS A 23 16.60 -13.15 9.61
CA LYS A 23 16.44 -14.57 10.00
C LYS A 23 17.61 -15.07 10.85
N ILE A 24 18.82 -14.60 10.54
CA ILE A 24 20.08 -15.05 11.17
C ILE A 24 20.32 -14.30 12.49
N SER A 25 19.77 -13.09 12.59
CA SER A 25 19.93 -12.20 13.73
C SER A 25 19.13 -12.64 14.96
N SER A 26 19.83 -12.99 16.05
CA SER A 26 19.26 -13.14 17.40
C SER A 26 19.01 -11.80 18.11
N LYS A 27 19.03 -10.68 17.37
CA LYS A 27 19.01 -9.33 17.95
C LYS A 27 17.66 -8.99 18.59
N LYS A 28 17.73 -8.10 19.59
CA LYS A 28 16.58 -7.56 20.32
C LYS A 28 15.61 -6.86 19.37
N SER A 29 14.32 -6.81 19.72
CA SER A 29 13.25 -6.28 18.85
C SER A 29 13.49 -4.86 18.34
N ASN A 30 14.25 -4.05 19.08
CA ASN A 30 14.50 -2.65 18.75
C ASN A 30 15.38 -2.47 17.50
N ASP A 31 16.29 -3.41 17.22
CA ASP A 31 17.17 -3.31 16.05
C ASP A 31 16.42 -3.49 14.73
N PHE A 32 15.22 -4.08 14.78
CA PHE A 32 14.37 -4.26 13.60
C PHE A 32 13.42 -3.09 13.33
N ILE A 33 13.25 -2.16 14.28
CA ILE A 33 12.35 -1.01 14.12
C ILE A 33 12.78 -0.16 12.92
N LEU A 34 14.03 0.34 12.96
CA LEU A 34 14.59 1.18 11.91
C LEU A 34 14.63 0.47 10.55
N LEU A 35 14.86 -0.84 10.56
CA LEU A 35 14.86 -1.65 9.34
C LEU A 35 13.47 -1.73 8.71
N PHE A 36 12.42 -2.00 9.50
CA PHE A 36 11.06 -2.04 8.98
C PHE A 36 10.55 -0.67 8.57
N GLU A 37 10.93 0.40 9.27
CA GLU A 37 10.61 1.77 8.86
C GLU A 37 11.24 2.10 7.50
N ALA A 38 12.54 1.81 7.33
CA ALA A 38 13.22 2.00 6.05
C ALA A 38 12.58 1.15 4.93
N LEU A 39 12.32 -0.13 5.19
CA LEU A 39 11.63 -1.01 4.26
C LEU A 39 10.21 -0.54 3.94
N GLY A 40 9.53 0.15 4.85
CA GLY A 40 8.21 0.72 4.62
C GLY A 40 8.21 1.74 3.49
N PHE A 41 9.24 2.60 3.39
CA PHE A 41 9.38 3.52 2.26
C PHE A 41 9.58 2.78 0.93
N VAL A 42 10.39 1.72 0.94
CA VAL A 42 10.65 0.89 -0.24
C VAL A 42 9.38 0.12 -0.64
N ALA A 43 8.64 -0.39 0.32
CA ALA A 43 7.37 -1.09 0.11
C ALA A 43 6.31 -0.18 -0.53
N ASN A 44 6.33 1.10 -0.16
CA ASN A 44 5.43 2.09 -0.73
C ASN A 44 5.78 2.47 -2.19
N THR A 45 7.08 2.53 -2.53
CA THR A 45 7.54 2.94 -3.88
C THR A 45 7.71 1.77 -4.85
N GLN A 46 8.12 0.61 -4.35
CA GLN A 46 8.41 -0.61 -5.12
C GLN A 46 7.76 -1.84 -4.46
N PRO A 47 6.42 -1.90 -4.37
CA PRO A 47 5.70 -2.97 -3.64
C PRO A 47 5.98 -4.38 -4.18
N SER A 48 6.31 -4.51 -5.48
CA SER A 48 6.59 -5.79 -6.12
C SER A 48 7.78 -6.54 -5.49
N LEU A 49 8.72 -5.82 -4.86
CA LEU A 49 9.88 -6.40 -4.18
C LEU A 49 9.48 -7.20 -2.93
N PHE A 50 8.28 -6.99 -2.40
CA PHE A 50 7.84 -7.54 -1.11
C PHE A 50 6.92 -8.76 -1.24
N HIS A 51 6.42 -9.09 -2.43
CA HIS A 51 5.50 -10.23 -2.62
C HIS A 51 6.04 -11.55 -2.04
N LYS A 52 7.31 -11.87 -2.32
CA LYS A 52 7.95 -13.08 -1.81
C LYS A 52 8.30 -13.04 -0.31
N HIS A 53 8.37 -11.84 0.27
CA HIS A 53 8.70 -11.62 1.70
C HIS A 53 7.47 -11.45 2.58
N ARG A 54 6.27 -11.47 1.99
CA ARG A 54 4.99 -11.29 2.68
C ARG A 54 4.82 -12.23 3.87
N ALA A 55 5.14 -13.52 3.71
CA ALA A 55 5.05 -14.49 4.79
C ALA A 55 5.96 -14.14 5.97
N GLN A 56 7.15 -13.61 5.70
CA GLN A 56 8.08 -13.18 6.73
C GLN A 56 7.57 -11.94 7.47
N LEU A 57 7.06 -10.93 6.74
CA LEU A 57 6.41 -9.77 7.36
C LEU A 57 5.25 -10.20 8.27
N LEU A 58 4.38 -11.09 7.79
CA LEU A 58 3.26 -11.61 8.57
C LEU A 58 3.71 -12.30 9.84
N HIS A 59 4.76 -13.13 9.79
CA HIS A 59 5.33 -13.79 10.96
C HIS A 59 5.84 -12.77 12.01
N HIS A 60 6.51 -11.69 11.59
CA HIS A 60 6.94 -10.64 12.51
C HIS A 60 5.76 -9.87 13.14
N VAL A 61 4.65 -9.70 12.42
CA VAL A 61 3.44 -9.07 12.93
C VAL A 61 2.71 -9.99 13.90
N SER A 62 2.47 -11.25 13.54
CA SER A 62 1.66 -12.17 14.33
C SER A 62 2.39 -12.67 15.57
N GLU A 63 3.60 -13.21 15.42
CA GLU A 63 4.29 -13.91 16.50
C GLU A 63 5.08 -12.96 17.39
N LYS A 64 5.67 -11.91 16.79
CA LYS A 64 6.52 -10.96 17.52
C LYS A 64 5.77 -9.68 17.91
N GLN A 65 4.52 -9.51 17.48
CA GLN A 65 3.71 -8.29 17.67
C GLN A 65 4.49 -7.00 17.36
N ASN A 66 5.31 -7.03 16.31
CA ASN A 66 6.17 -5.92 15.94
C ASN A 66 5.37 -4.89 15.14
N ILE A 67 5.18 -3.71 15.72
CA ILE A 67 4.39 -2.64 15.11
C ILE A 67 5.04 -2.06 13.84
N SER A 68 6.36 -1.91 13.82
CA SER A 68 7.09 -1.41 12.64
C SER A 68 6.98 -2.39 11.48
N ALA A 69 7.00 -3.70 11.74
CA ALA A 69 6.73 -4.71 10.73
C ALA A 69 5.31 -4.58 10.17
N PHE A 70 4.32 -4.26 11.02
CA PHE A 70 2.96 -4.00 10.57
C PHE A 70 2.87 -2.72 9.72
N GLN A 71 3.55 -1.64 10.10
CA GLN A 71 3.63 -0.43 9.29
C GLN A 71 4.23 -0.71 7.90
N CYS A 72 5.32 -1.49 7.84
CA CYS A 72 5.90 -1.94 6.57
C CYS A 72 4.90 -2.77 5.74
N LEU A 73 4.19 -3.70 6.38
CA LEU A 73 3.17 -4.51 5.73
C LEU A 73 2.01 -3.64 5.20
N GLN A 74 1.55 -2.66 5.97
CA GLN A 74 0.53 -1.70 5.56
C GLN A 74 0.96 -0.95 4.29
N GLN A 75 2.18 -0.40 4.26
CA GLN A 75 2.69 0.33 3.10
C GLN A 75 2.71 -0.57 1.86
N TYR A 76 3.21 -1.81 2.00
CA TYR A 76 3.19 -2.80 0.93
C TYR A 76 1.76 -3.11 0.44
N LEU A 77 0.82 -3.44 1.33
CA LEU A 77 -0.52 -3.86 0.94
C LEU A 77 -1.28 -2.72 0.25
N VAL A 78 -1.19 -1.50 0.78
CA VAL A 78 -1.86 -0.32 0.20
C VAL A 78 -1.23 0.01 -1.16
N ALA A 79 0.09 0.17 -1.23
CA ALA A 79 0.78 0.50 -2.48
C ALA A 79 0.59 -0.56 -3.56
N SER A 80 0.66 -1.85 -3.20
CA SER A 80 0.42 -2.94 -4.14
C SER A 80 -1.02 -2.91 -4.68
N THR A 81 -2.00 -2.57 -3.84
CA THR A 81 -3.41 -2.41 -4.27
C THR A 81 -3.58 -1.22 -5.20
N ILE A 82 -2.79 -0.15 -5.01
CA ILE A 82 -2.77 1.02 -5.92
C ILE A 82 -2.18 0.64 -7.27
N VAL A 83 -0.98 0.07 -7.26
CA VAL A 83 -0.22 -0.26 -8.47
C VAL A 83 -0.96 -1.27 -9.35
N ASP A 84 -1.72 -2.19 -8.76
CA ASP A 84 -2.45 -3.21 -9.51
C ASP A 84 -3.93 -2.86 -9.79
N GLU A 85 -4.32 -1.61 -9.53
CA GLU A 85 -5.68 -1.09 -9.73
C GLU A 85 -6.76 -1.87 -8.94
N GLY A 86 -6.41 -2.36 -7.75
CA GLY A 86 -7.34 -3.00 -6.83
C GLY A 86 -7.56 -4.49 -7.08
N LYS A 87 -6.77 -5.13 -7.95
CA LYS A 87 -6.87 -6.57 -8.24
C LYS A 87 -6.52 -7.42 -7.03
N SER A 88 -5.53 -7.01 -6.23
CA SER A 88 -5.11 -7.68 -5.00
C SER A 88 -5.97 -7.36 -3.78
N ALA A 89 -6.94 -6.44 -3.89
CA ALA A 89 -7.69 -5.93 -2.74
C ALA A 89 -8.34 -7.06 -1.92
N ASN A 90 -8.96 -8.04 -2.58
CA ASN A 90 -9.61 -9.17 -1.91
C ASN A 90 -8.60 -10.05 -1.13
N GLU A 91 -7.42 -10.30 -1.72
CA GLU A 91 -6.35 -11.05 -1.08
C GLU A 91 -5.80 -10.29 0.14
N HIS A 92 -5.51 -9.00 -0.02
CA HIS A 92 -4.98 -8.15 1.05
C HIS A 92 -5.96 -7.99 2.22
N LEU A 93 -7.25 -7.79 1.95
CA LEU A 93 -8.28 -7.77 2.98
C LEU A 93 -8.37 -9.12 3.72
N THR A 94 -8.24 -10.23 2.99
CA THR A 94 -8.23 -11.58 3.60
C THR A 94 -7.04 -11.76 4.53
N ILE A 95 -5.85 -11.28 4.13
CA ILE A 95 -4.65 -11.30 4.97
C ILE A 95 -4.88 -10.53 6.28
N LEU A 96 -5.40 -9.31 6.19
CA LEU A 96 -5.66 -8.44 7.35
C LEU A 96 -6.68 -9.06 8.32
N ILE A 97 -7.76 -9.61 7.79
CA ILE A 97 -8.79 -10.29 8.60
C ILE A 97 -8.23 -11.56 9.25
N ASN A 98 -7.41 -12.33 8.53
CA ASN A 98 -6.77 -13.51 9.09
C ASN A 98 -5.77 -13.17 10.21
N LEU A 99 -5.07 -12.04 10.12
CA LEU A 99 -4.23 -11.54 11.21
C LEU A 99 -5.04 -11.27 12.48
N LEU A 100 -6.24 -10.68 12.35
CA LEU A 100 -7.13 -10.44 13.49
C LEU A 100 -7.65 -11.76 14.08
N LYS A 101 -8.12 -12.68 13.22
CA LYS A 101 -8.65 -13.99 13.65
C LYS A 101 -7.58 -14.84 14.35
N GLY A 102 -6.35 -14.83 13.82
CA GLY A 102 -5.23 -15.61 14.34
C GLY A 102 -4.59 -15.05 15.60
N ASN A 103 -4.86 -13.79 15.97
CA ASN A 103 -4.24 -13.14 17.13
C ASN A 103 -5.26 -12.45 18.05
N PRO A 104 -6.05 -13.22 18.85
CA PRO A 104 -7.05 -12.63 19.75
C PRO A 104 -6.50 -11.67 20.80
N LYS A 105 -5.21 -11.83 21.17
CA LYS A 105 -4.48 -10.96 22.12
C LYS A 105 -3.68 -9.85 21.42
N MET A 106 -4.01 -9.50 20.18
CA MET A 106 -3.35 -8.42 19.47
C MET A 106 -3.52 -7.09 20.21
N LYS A 107 -2.44 -6.30 20.30
CA LYS A 107 -2.45 -4.95 20.89
C LYS A 107 -3.49 -4.08 20.20
N SER A 108 -4.13 -3.20 20.99
CA SER A 108 -5.20 -2.31 20.50
C SER A 108 -4.72 -1.49 19.30
N ASP A 109 -3.55 -0.87 19.39
CA ASP A 109 -3.01 -0.01 18.33
C ASP A 109 -2.85 -0.75 16.99
N THR A 110 -2.27 -1.96 17.00
CA THR A 110 -2.11 -2.78 15.79
C THR A 110 -3.47 -3.18 15.22
N ARG A 111 -4.42 -3.59 16.07
CA ARG A 111 -5.78 -3.93 15.64
C ARG A 111 -6.49 -2.73 15.01
N THR A 112 -6.40 -1.55 15.63
CA THR A 112 -6.97 -0.30 15.11
C THR A 112 -6.37 0.04 13.75
N GLN A 113 -5.04 -0.07 13.59
CA GLN A 113 -4.40 0.15 12.31
C GLN A 113 -4.85 -0.88 11.25
N ILE A 114 -5.04 -2.16 11.60
CA ILE A 114 -5.57 -3.16 10.66
C ILE A 114 -6.94 -2.73 10.10
N PHE A 115 -7.87 -2.30 10.95
CA PHE A 115 -9.17 -1.83 10.47
C PHE A 115 -9.05 -0.59 9.57
N HIS A 116 -8.13 0.32 9.91
CA HIS A 116 -7.84 1.47 9.06
C HIS A 116 -7.30 1.05 7.68
N VAL A 117 -6.38 0.09 7.61
CA VAL A 117 -5.88 -0.42 6.32
C VAL A 117 -6.99 -1.10 5.51
N CYS A 118 -7.88 -1.87 6.16
CA CYS A 118 -9.06 -2.42 5.50
C CYS A 118 -9.93 -1.31 4.89
N GLN A 119 -10.13 -0.20 5.60
CA GLN A 119 -10.85 0.96 5.09
C GLN A 119 -10.15 1.58 3.87
N LEU A 120 -8.84 1.80 3.94
CA LEU A 120 -8.06 2.37 2.82
C LEU A 120 -8.15 1.50 1.56
N ILE A 121 -7.98 0.18 1.70
CA ILE A 121 -8.17 -0.77 0.60
C ILE A 121 -9.62 -0.75 0.10
N GLY A 122 -10.60 -0.61 1.00
CA GLY A 122 -12.01 -0.52 0.64
C GLY A 122 -12.42 0.77 -0.06
N VAL A 123 -11.74 1.89 0.18
CA VAL A 123 -11.91 3.11 -0.62
C VAL A 123 -11.54 2.86 -2.08
N MET A 124 -10.50 2.05 -2.32
CA MET A 124 -10.06 1.67 -3.66
C MET A 124 -10.96 0.62 -4.31
N ASN A 125 -11.37 -0.40 -3.54
CA ASN A 125 -12.20 -1.48 -4.04
C ASN A 125 -13.34 -1.78 -3.05
N LYS A 126 -14.41 -1.00 -3.17
CA LYS A 126 -15.59 -1.09 -2.28
C LYS A 126 -16.26 -2.46 -2.36
N GLN A 127 -16.29 -3.08 -3.53
CA GLN A 127 -16.89 -4.40 -3.72
C GLN A 127 -16.10 -5.49 -2.97
N ALA A 128 -14.77 -5.45 -3.04
CA ALA A 128 -13.92 -6.36 -2.28
C ALA A 128 -14.15 -6.20 -0.77
N LEU A 129 -14.20 -4.97 -0.25
CA LEU A 129 -14.49 -4.74 1.18
C LEU A 129 -15.90 -5.20 1.57
N LYS A 130 -16.92 -4.87 0.77
CA LYS A 130 -18.31 -5.35 0.98
C LYS A 130 -18.37 -6.87 1.06
N SER A 131 -17.60 -7.59 0.24
CA SER A 131 -17.56 -9.06 0.28
C SER A 131 -17.02 -9.63 1.60
N LYS A 132 -16.28 -8.84 2.39
CA LYS A 132 -15.71 -9.23 3.69
C LYS A 132 -16.58 -8.86 4.88
N ARG A 133 -17.75 -8.27 4.66
CA ARG A 133 -18.64 -7.82 5.73
C ARG A 133 -18.92 -8.91 6.76
N THR A 134 -19.28 -10.11 6.32
CA THR A 134 -19.59 -11.24 7.22
C THR A 134 -18.40 -11.65 8.09
N ASP A 135 -17.18 -11.62 7.53
CA ASP A 135 -15.97 -11.88 8.30
C ASP A 135 -15.70 -10.80 9.35
N LEU A 136 -15.94 -9.53 9.00
CA LEU A 136 -15.75 -8.38 9.88
C LEU A 136 -16.78 -8.32 11.03
N MET A 137 -17.96 -8.89 10.85
CA MET A 137 -19.00 -8.96 11.89
C MET A 137 -18.53 -9.69 13.16
N ALA A 138 -17.57 -10.62 13.05
CA ALA A 138 -16.95 -11.28 14.21
C ALA A 138 -16.24 -10.28 15.15
N PHE A 139 -15.91 -9.10 14.65
CA PHE A 139 -15.16 -8.06 15.34
C PHE A 139 -16.00 -6.83 15.72
N LYS A 140 -17.33 -6.90 15.60
CA LYS A 140 -18.26 -5.77 15.85
C LYS A 140 -18.21 -5.18 17.26
N SER A 141 -17.61 -5.88 18.23
CA SER A 141 -17.41 -5.37 19.59
C SER A 141 -16.35 -4.25 19.64
N TYR A 142 -15.45 -4.19 18.65
CA TYR A 142 -14.46 -3.13 18.53
C TYR A 142 -15.06 -1.90 17.83
N SER A 143 -14.88 -0.72 18.41
CA SER A 143 -15.38 0.55 17.87
C SER A 143 -14.90 0.83 16.45
N GLU A 144 -13.65 0.51 16.16
CA GLU A 144 -13.00 0.71 14.87
C GLU A 144 -13.59 -0.20 13.79
N CYS A 145 -13.95 -1.43 14.17
CA CYS A 145 -14.65 -2.33 13.26
C CYS A 145 -16.09 -1.85 12.99
N ARG A 146 -16.77 -1.29 14.01
CA ARG A 146 -18.11 -0.70 13.81
C ARG A 146 -18.06 0.43 12.79
N LEU A 147 -17.11 1.36 12.89
CA LEU A 147 -16.91 2.41 11.90
C LEU A 147 -16.65 1.85 10.49
N LEU A 148 -15.88 0.76 10.39
CA LEU A 148 -15.65 0.08 9.11
C LEU A 148 -16.92 -0.59 8.56
N LEU A 149 -17.73 -1.20 9.43
CA LEU A 149 -19.02 -1.79 9.04
C LEU A 149 -20.02 -0.71 8.63
N ASP A 150 -20.06 0.42 9.34
CA ASP A 150 -20.86 1.59 8.99
C ASP A 150 -20.38 2.18 7.66
N PHE A 151 -19.08 2.15 7.36
CA PHE A 151 -18.54 2.54 6.06
C PHE A 151 -18.97 1.58 4.93
N ILE A 152 -19.05 0.28 5.21
CA ILE A 152 -19.52 -0.75 4.27
C ILE A 152 -21.02 -0.57 3.99
N ASP A 153 -21.80 -0.39 5.05
CA ASP A 153 -23.26 -0.27 5.05
C ASP A 153 -23.74 1.12 4.64
N GLY A 154 -22.86 2.13 4.77
CA GLY A 154 -22.99 3.49 4.30
C GLY A 154 -23.06 3.55 2.77
N GLU A 155 -24.20 3.14 2.24
CA GLU A 155 -24.70 3.53 0.93
C GLU A 155 -25.25 4.95 1.03
N LYS A 156 -24.34 5.90 0.87
CA LYS A 156 -24.48 7.06 -0.02
C LYS A 156 -23.17 7.83 0.06
N LEU A 157 -22.29 7.63 -0.93
CA LEU A 157 -21.64 8.82 -1.46
C LEU A 157 -22.81 9.71 -1.86
N THR A 158 -23.02 10.83 -1.18
CA THR A 158 -23.94 11.84 -1.70
C THR A 158 -23.56 12.10 -3.15
N GLU A 159 -24.53 12.39 -4.01
CA GLU A 159 -24.24 12.70 -5.42
C GLU A 159 -23.12 13.74 -5.53
N GLU A 160 -23.09 14.71 -4.60
CA GLU A 160 -21.99 15.67 -4.43
C GLU A 160 -20.62 15.04 -4.21
N ASN A 161 -20.49 14.04 -3.32
CA ASN A 161 -19.20 13.39 -3.06
C ASN A 161 -18.76 12.54 -4.26
N GLN A 162 -19.70 11.89 -4.96
CA GLN A 162 -19.39 11.15 -6.18
C GLN A 162 -18.99 12.08 -7.33
N GLU A 163 -19.66 13.23 -7.46
CA GLU A 163 -19.31 14.27 -8.42
C GLU A 163 -17.99 14.94 -8.10
N ALA A 164 -17.67 15.16 -6.83
CA ALA A 164 -16.37 15.69 -6.40
C ALA A 164 -15.24 14.72 -6.80
N ILE A 165 -15.39 13.42 -6.50
CA ILE A 165 -14.41 12.39 -6.89
C ILE A 165 -14.27 12.32 -8.42
N ASN A 166 -15.37 12.39 -9.16
CA ASN A 166 -15.35 12.36 -10.62
C ASN A 166 -14.66 13.61 -11.21
N ARG A 167 -14.89 14.79 -10.64
CA ARG A 167 -14.19 16.03 -11.01
C ARG A 167 -12.69 15.92 -10.76
N THR A 168 -12.29 15.48 -9.57
CA THR A 168 -10.87 15.28 -9.24
C THR A 168 -10.20 14.27 -10.17
N ARG A 169 -10.88 13.16 -10.52
CA ARG A 169 -10.37 12.20 -11.51
C ARG A 169 -10.17 12.82 -12.89
N GLN A 170 -11.10 13.67 -13.32
CA GLN A 170 -10.96 14.39 -14.60
C GLN A 170 -9.81 15.39 -14.57
N GLU A 171 -9.63 16.13 -13.47
CA GLU A 171 -8.51 17.06 -13.29
C GLU A 171 -7.16 16.33 -13.31
N ILE A 172 -7.05 15.18 -12.64
CA ILE A 172 -5.85 14.33 -12.69
C ILE A 172 -5.56 13.89 -14.13
N ALA A 173 -6.56 13.38 -14.86
CA ALA A 173 -6.37 12.96 -16.25
C ALA A 173 -5.98 14.13 -17.18
N GLN A 174 -6.45 15.35 -16.89
CA GLN A 174 -6.03 16.56 -17.62
C GLN A 174 -4.59 16.96 -17.28
N MET A 175 -4.20 16.91 -16.01
CA MET A 175 -2.82 17.14 -15.58
C MET A 175 -1.86 16.14 -16.20
N GLU A 176 -2.20 14.86 -16.24
CA GLU A 176 -1.38 13.82 -16.90
C GLU A 176 -1.17 14.12 -18.39
N LYS A 177 -2.21 14.54 -19.11
CA LYS A 177 -2.09 14.96 -20.52
C LYS A 177 -1.17 16.17 -20.67
N LEU A 178 -1.27 17.14 -19.77
CA LEU A 178 -0.41 18.33 -19.74
C LEU A 178 1.05 17.96 -19.49
N VAL A 179 1.33 17.12 -18.49
CA VAL A 179 2.68 16.62 -18.19
C VAL A 179 3.28 15.89 -19.39
N ILE A 180 2.51 15.03 -20.06
CA ILE A 180 2.96 14.32 -21.27
C ILE A 180 3.30 15.31 -22.39
N LYS A 181 2.46 16.34 -22.60
CA LYS A 181 2.69 17.36 -23.63
C LYS A 181 3.95 18.18 -23.32
N THR A 182 4.05 18.73 -22.12
CA THR A 182 5.22 19.49 -21.68
C THR A 182 6.50 18.67 -21.76
N GLY A 183 6.45 17.37 -21.41
CA GLY A 183 7.58 16.46 -21.58
C GLY A 183 8.04 16.32 -23.04
N LYS A 184 7.11 16.27 -24.00
CA LYS A 184 7.42 16.24 -25.44
C LYS A 184 8.02 17.57 -25.92
N ASP A 185 7.47 18.69 -25.46
CA ASP A 185 7.95 20.02 -25.84
C ASP A 185 9.39 20.25 -25.34
N VAL A 186 9.68 19.88 -24.10
CA VAL A 186 11.04 19.91 -23.54
C VAL A 186 11.99 19.04 -24.36
N GLN A 187 11.61 17.80 -24.70
CA GLN A 187 12.45 16.94 -25.55
C GLN A 187 12.73 17.54 -26.92
N ASN A 188 11.76 18.23 -27.53
CA ASN A 188 11.96 18.91 -28.80
C ASN A 188 12.92 20.09 -28.68
N ILE A 189 12.77 20.92 -27.65
CA ILE A 189 13.69 22.03 -27.37
C ILE A 189 15.11 21.52 -27.15
N THR A 190 15.29 20.48 -26.33
CA THR A 190 16.61 19.88 -26.07
C THR A 190 17.26 19.36 -27.36
N LYS A 191 16.50 18.80 -28.30
CA LYS A 191 17.02 18.38 -29.61
C LYS A 191 17.46 19.55 -30.48
N VAL A 192 16.72 20.67 -30.45
CA VAL A 192 17.06 21.88 -31.19
C VAL A 192 18.34 22.52 -30.63
N VAL A 193 18.44 22.66 -29.31
CA VAL A 193 19.64 23.19 -28.63
C VAL A 193 20.87 22.35 -28.95
N LYS A 194 20.78 21.01 -28.86
CA LYS A 194 21.89 20.12 -29.23
C LYS A 194 22.33 20.25 -30.69
N ARG A 195 21.44 20.61 -31.62
CA ARG A 195 21.81 20.86 -33.02
C ARG A 195 22.51 22.22 -33.20
N GLN A 196 22.13 23.22 -32.42
CA GLN A 196 22.76 24.54 -32.43
C GLN A 196 24.15 24.53 -31.78
N GLU A 197 24.39 23.67 -30.79
CA GLU A 197 25.72 23.50 -30.17
C GLU A 197 26.72 22.71 -31.05
N LEU A 198 26.24 22.02 -32.08
CA LEU A 198 27.05 21.23 -33.03
C LEU A 198 27.26 21.93 -34.39
N SER A 199 26.73 23.15 -34.55
CA SER A 199 26.89 24.01 -35.74
C SER A 199 27.85 25.14 -35.43
#